data_AF-A0A369QH61-F1
#
_entry.id   AF-A0A369QH61-F1
#
_cell.length_a   1.000
_cell.length_b   1.000
_cell.length_c   1.000
_cell.angle_alpha   90.00
_cell.angle_beta   90.00
_cell.angle_gamma   90.00
#
_symmetry.space_group_name_H-M   'P 1'
#
loop_
_entity.id
_entity.type
_entity.pdbx_description
1 polymer ?
#
loop_
_entity_poly.entity_id
_entity_poly.type
_entity_poly.pdbx_seq_one_letter_code
_entity_poly.pdbx_strand_id
1 'polypeptide(L)' 'MKKHINEESEELIPGLAQEAFKAAYKNAIASGQTVTVVRGSEIVEIGSDGHEKIIGKVKPGKKVIPGKSGFRIR' A
#
# COMPACT_ATOMS: atom_id res chain seq x y z
N MET A 1 -28.90 18.94 15.61
CA MET A 1 -27.55 18.52 16.04
C MET A 1 -26.81 17.98 14.82
N LYS A 2 -25.91 18.77 14.22
CA LYS A 2 -25.07 18.31 13.11
C LYS A 2 -23.95 17.43 13.67
N LYS A 3 -23.97 16.16 13.28
CA LYS A 3 -22.95 15.14 13.60
C LYS A 3 -21.56 15.66 13.16
N HIS A 4 -20.74 16.11 14.11
CA HIS A 4 -19.31 16.34 13.92
C HIS A 4 -18.60 14.99 13.92
N ILE A 5 -18.77 14.20 12.86
CA ILE A 5 -18.17 12.85 12.75
C ILE A 5 -16.85 12.87 11.95
N ASN A 6 -16.59 13.91 11.16
CA ASN A 6 -15.63 13.79 10.08
C ASN A 6 -14.16 14.02 10.44
N GLU A 7 -13.81 15.03 11.22
CA GLU A 7 -12.39 15.44 11.32
C GLU A 7 -11.56 14.49 12.19
N GLU A 8 -12.08 14.09 13.36
CA GLU A 8 -11.39 13.15 14.25
C GLU A 8 -11.28 11.73 13.65
N SER A 9 -12.23 11.33 12.79
CA SER A 9 -12.18 10.03 12.12
C SER A 9 -11.13 10.00 11.02
N GLU A 10 -10.99 11.08 10.25
CA GLU A 10 -10.02 11.19 9.14
C GLU A 10 -8.57 11.11 9.64
N GLU A 11 -8.28 11.66 10.82
CA GLU A 11 -6.97 11.55 11.47
C GLU A 11 -6.61 10.11 11.87
N LEU A 12 -7.61 9.29 12.16
CA LEU A 12 -7.44 7.89 12.58
C LEU A 12 -7.31 6.92 11.40
N ILE A 13 -7.78 7.30 10.20
CA ILE A 13 -7.76 6.43 9.00
C ILE A 13 -6.36 5.88 8.70
N PRO A 14 -5.26 6.68 8.70
CA PRO A 14 -3.93 6.15 8.43
C PRO A 14 -3.49 5.07 9.42
N GLY A 15 -3.81 5.24 10.71
CA GLY A 15 -3.47 4.28 11.76
C GLY A 15 -4.24 2.97 11.60
N LEU A 16 -5.56 3.07 11.41
CA LEU A 16 -6.43 1.91 11.18
C LEU A 16 -6.04 1.15 9.91
N ALA A 17 -5.72 1.86 8.83
CA ALA A 17 -5.23 1.25 7.60
C ALA A 17 -3.93 0.48 7.85
N GLN A 18 -2.97 1.06 8.58
CA GLN A 18 -1.70 0.40 8.89
C GLN A 18 -1.91 -0.90 9.68
N GLU A 19 -2.81 -0.89 10.67
CA GLU A 19 -3.16 -2.09 11.44
C GLU A 19 -3.85 -3.15 10.58
N ALA A 20 -4.80 -2.74 9.74
CA ALA A 20 -5.49 -3.63 8.81
C ALA A 20 -4.52 -4.31 7.84
N PHE A 21 -3.57 -3.57 7.27
CA PHE A 21 -2.54 -4.14 6.39
C PHE A 21 -1.63 -5.12 7.12
N LYS A 22 -1.22 -4.84 8.36
CA LYS A 22 -0.43 -5.76 9.18
C LYS A 22 -1.19 -7.06 9.47
N ALA A 23 -2.47 -6.97 9.80
CA ALA A 23 -3.32 -8.14 10.03
C ALA A 23 -3.50 -8.97 8.75
N ALA A 24 -3.80 -8.31 7.63
CA ALA A 24 -3.94 -8.96 6.32
C ALA A 24 -2.66 -9.70 5.90
N TYR A 25 -1.48 -9.07 6.09
CA TYR A 25 -0.19 -9.70 5.84
C TYR A 25 -0.03 -11.01 6.64
N LYS A 26 -0.26 -10.97 7.95
CA LYS A 26 -0.13 -12.14 8.82
C LYS A 26 -1.08 -13.26 8.41
N ASN A 27 -2.32 -12.92 8.09
CA ASN A 27 -3.34 -13.89 7.68
C ASN A 27 -3.01 -14.54 6.34
N ALA A 28 -2.52 -13.76 5.36
CA ALA A 28 -2.08 -14.28 4.07
C ALA A 28 -0.93 -15.29 4.24
N ILE A 29 0.11 -14.93 4.99
CA ILE A 29 1.23 -15.84 5.26
C ILE A 29 0.78 -17.10 6.01
N ALA A 30 -0.05 -16.95 7.05
CA ALA A 30 -0.57 -18.08 7.82
C ALA A 30 -1.45 -19.04 6.99
N SER A 31 -2.09 -18.54 5.93
CA SER A 31 -2.94 -19.34 5.03
C SER A 31 -2.18 -19.96 3.84
N GLY A 32 -0.84 -19.82 3.79
CA GLY A 32 -0.05 -20.36 2.69
C GLY A 32 -0.04 -19.49 1.43
N GLN A 33 -0.52 -18.24 1.52
CA GLN A 33 -0.56 -17.32 0.39
C GLN A 33 0.75 -16.53 0.26
N THR A 34 0.98 -15.99 -0.93
CA THR A 34 2.08 -15.05 -1.19
C THR A 34 1.62 -13.61 -0.99
N VAL A 35 2.52 -12.76 -0.49
CA VAL A 35 2.27 -11.33 -0.31
C VAL A 35 3.28 -10.54 -1.13
N THR A 36 2.80 -9.55 -1.88
CA THR A 36 3.67 -8.59 -2.57
C THR A 36 3.84 -7.34 -1.73
N VAL A 37 5.09 -6.92 -1.50
CA VAL A 37 5.44 -5.70 -0.78
C VAL A 37 6.44 -4.86 -1.57
N VAL A 38 6.48 -3.56 -1.27
CA VAL A 38 7.52 -2.67 -1.78
C VAL A 38 8.60 -2.50 -0.71
N ARG A 39 9.86 -2.75 -1.07
CA ARG A 39 11.03 -2.49 -0.22
C ARG A 39 11.98 -1.56 -0.95
N GLY A 40 11.99 -0.28 -0.55
CA GLY A 40 12.77 0.75 -1.25
C GLY A 40 12.30 0.92 -2.70
N SER A 41 13.15 0.53 -3.66
CA SER A 41 12.85 0.62 -5.10
C SER A 41 12.46 -0.72 -5.74
N GLU A 42 12.25 -1.75 -4.92
CA GLU A 42 11.99 -3.12 -5.37
C GLU A 42 10.59 -3.57 -4.99
N ILE A 43 9.97 -4.34 -5.88
CA ILE A 43 8.74 -5.07 -5.63
C ILE A 43 9.15 -6.50 -5.30
N VAL A 44 8.81 -6.95 -4.10
CA VAL A 44 9.23 -8.23 -3.53
C VAL A 44 7.99 -9.08 -3.26
N GLU A 45 8.00 -10.30 -3.78
CA GLU A 45 7.07 -11.36 -3.42
C GLU A 45 7.64 -12.11 -2.22
N ILE A 46 6.80 -12.32 -1.21
CA ILE A 46 7.11 -13.05 0.01
C ILE A 46 6.20 -14.27 0.08
N GLY A 47 6.80 -15.46 0.04
CA GLY A 47 6.12 -16.73 0.23
C GLY A 47 5.80 -17.01 1.70
N SER A 48 4.81 -17.86 1.92
CA SER A 48 4.43 -18.31 3.27
C SER A 48 5.49 -19.19 3.95
N ASP A 49 6.39 -19.78 3.17
CA ASP A 49 7.58 -20.53 3.59
C ASP A 49 8.79 -19.63 3.91
N GLY A 50 8.64 -18.31 3.77
CA GLY A 50 9.69 -17.33 4.01
C GLY A 50 10.61 -17.10 2.81
N HIS A 51 10.35 -17.67 1.63
CA HIS A 51 11.12 -17.28 0.44
C HIS A 51 10.80 -15.84 0.05
N GLU A 52 11.82 -15.13 -0.41
CA GLU A 52 11.66 -13.78 -0.94
C GLU A 52 12.19 -13.72 -2.36
N LYS A 53 11.42 -13.11 -3.26
CA LYS A 53 11.77 -12.97 -4.66
C LYS A 53 11.51 -11.56 -5.14
N ILE A 54 12.53 -10.91 -5.68
CA ILE A 54 12.35 -9.62 -6.37
C ILE A 54 11.63 -9.90 -7.70
N ILE A 55 10.41 -9.40 -7.83
CA ILE A 55 9.57 -9.56 -9.03
C ILE A 55 9.57 -8.32 -9.92
N GLY A 56 10.15 -7.21 -9.45
CA GLY A 56 10.26 -6.01 -10.25
C GLY A 56 10.90 -4.84 -9.51
N LYS A 57 10.98 -3.71 -10.22
CA LYS A 57 11.42 -2.43 -9.66
C LYS A 57 10.29 -1.41 -9.75
N VAL A 58 10.17 -0.58 -8.72
CA VAL A 58 9.24 0.54 -8.70
C VAL A 58 9.77 1.62 -9.64
N LYS A 59 8.96 2.04 -10.60
CA LYS A 59 9.30 3.18 -11.46
C LYS A 59 9.32 4.46 -10.61
N PRO A 60 10.30 5.35 -10.80
CA PRO A 60 10.34 6.61 -10.07
C PRO A 60 9.05 7.40 -10.31
N GLY A 61 8.47 7.93 -9.22
CA GLY A 61 7.27 8.75 -9.30
C GLY A 61 7.50 9.98 -10.16
N LYS A 62 6.61 10.26 -11.11
CA LYS A 62 6.64 11.50 -11.88
C LYS A 62 5.88 12.57 -11.11
N LYS A 63 6.57 13.62 -10.67
CA LYS A 63 5.91 14.79 -10.07
C LYS A 63 4.99 15.42 -11.11
N VAL A 64 3.70 15.52 -10.78
CA VAL A 64 2.72 16.23 -11.58
C VAL A 64 2.40 17.56 -10.92
N ILE A 65 2.12 18.57 -11.73
CA ILE A 65 1.64 19.87 -11.25
C ILE A 65 0.11 19.81 -11.32
N PRO A 66 -0.61 19.97 -10.19
CA PRO A 66 -2.06 20.00 -10.20
C PRO A 66 -2.60 21.01 -11.24
N GLY A 67 -3.63 20.62 -11.99
CA GLY A 67 -4.21 21.46 -13.04
C GLY A 67 -3.42 21.56 -14.35
N LYS A 68 -2.18 21.03 -14.43
CA LYS A 68 -1.46 20.87 -15.69
C LYS A 68 -1.41 19.39 -16.06
N SER A 69 -2.15 19.00 -17.10
CA SER A 69 -2.12 17.63 -17.62
C SER A 69 -0.76 17.36 -18.29
N GLY A 70 0.19 16.86 -17.50
CA GLY A 70 1.43 16.23 -17.99
C GLY A 70 1.25 14.75 -18.33
N PHE A 71 0.00 14.26 -18.29
CA PHE A 71 -0.39 12.86 -18.48
C PHE A 71 -1.31 12.77 -19.71
N ARG A 72 -0.72 12.62 -20.90
CA ARG A 72 -1.44 12.14 -22.07
C ARG A 72 -1.61 10.64 -21.91
N ILE A 73 -2.82 10.19 -21.59
CA ILE A 73 -3.21 8.80 -21.84
C ILE A 73 -3.18 8.66 -23.36
N ARG A 74 -2.26 7.84 -23.87
CA ARG A 74 -2.23 7.42 -25.27
C ARG A 74 -2.86 6.04 -25.37
#